data_AF-A0A131XMX2-F1
#
_entry.id   AF-A0A131XMX2-F1
#
_cell.length_a   1.000
_cell.length_b   1.000
_cell.length_c   1.000
_cell.angle_alpha   90.00
_cell.angle_beta   90.00
_cell.angle_gamma   90.00
#
_symmetry.space_group_name_H-M   'P 1'
#
loop_
_entity.id
_entity.type
_entity.pdbx_description
1 polymer ?
#
loop_
_entity_poly.entity_id
_entity_poly.type
_entity_poly.pdbx_seq_one_letter_code
_entity_poly.pdbx_strand_id
1 'polypeptide(L)'
;PMKVLVLTLFIVAYASTTFCASAKKSLRIENGKCHYHGHVLNDGETHSNQCPCERWTCNVKESAIITEGCTPYDASFQGYDIPYPWCCGYVYK
;
A
#
# COMPACT_ATOMS: atom_id res chain seq x y z
N PRO A 1 -21.58 -6.05 28.37
CA PRO A 1 -21.83 -4.68 28.90
C PRO A 1 -21.36 -3.65 27.87
N MET A 2 -22.12 -2.59 27.60
CA MET A 2 -21.87 -1.59 26.53
C MET A 2 -20.43 -1.04 26.50
N LYS A 3 -19.80 -0.95 27.67
CA LYS A 3 -18.41 -0.51 27.87
C LYS A 3 -17.37 -1.39 27.15
N VAL A 4 -17.63 -2.70 27.08
CA VAL A 4 -16.72 -3.68 26.43
C VAL A 4 -16.80 -3.54 24.90
N LEU A 5 -18.00 -3.29 24.35
CA LEU A 5 -18.22 -3.09 22.92
C LEU A 5 -17.52 -1.80 22.43
N VAL A 6 -17.61 -0.74 23.22
CA VAL A 6 -16.95 0.55 22.91
C VAL A 6 -15.43 0.38 22.88
N LEU A 7 -14.85 -0.30 23.87
CA LEU A 7 -13.40 -0.55 23.90
C LEU A 7 -12.91 -1.35 22.69
N THR A 8 -13.66 -2.38 22.26
CA THR A 8 -13.28 -3.17 21.08
C THR A 8 -13.32 -2.36 19.78
N LEU A 9 -14.27 -1.43 19.63
CA LEU A 9 -14.34 -0.56 18.45
C LEU A 9 -13.15 0.39 18.36
N PHE A 10 -12.74 0.97 19.49
CA PHE A 10 -11.53 1.81 19.54
C PHE A 10 -10.28 1.03 19.15
N ILE A 11 -10.09 -0.19 19.67
CA ILE A 11 -8.92 -1.01 19.35
C ILE A 11 -8.86 -1.33 17.84
N VAL A 12 -9.99 -1.68 17.23
CA VAL A 12 -10.06 -1.95 15.79
C VAL A 12 -9.74 -0.69 14.97
N ALA A 13 -10.30 0.47 15.34
CA ALA A 13 -10.02 1.72 14.64
C ALA A 13 -8.54 2.14 14.73
N TYR A 14 -7.90 1.97 15.89
CA TYR A 14 -6.46 2.23 16.07
C TYR A 14 -5.58 1.23 15.32
N ALA A 15 -5.99 -0.03 15.20
CA ALA A 15 -5.27 -1.03 14.41
C ALA A 15 -5.31 -0.70 12.91
N SER A 16 -6.44 -0.21 12.40
CA SER A 16 -6.59 0.18 10.98
C SER A 16 -5.68 1.34 10.57
N THR A 17 -5.50 2.34 11.46
CA THR A 17 -4.67 3.52 11.15
C THR A 17 -3.16 3.20 11.18
N THR A 18 -2.74 2.30 12.07
CA THR A 18 -1.34 1.87 12.16
C THR A 18 -0.92 0.90 11.04
N PHE A 19 -1.87 0.18 10.45
CA PHE A 19 -1.59 -0.79 9.40
C PHE A 19 -1.03 -0.15 8.12
N CYS A 20 -1.46 1.09 7.81
CA CYS A 20 -0.99 1.79 6.60
C CYS A 20 0.49 2.15 6.63
N ALA A 21 1.03 2.39 7.82
CA ALA A 21 2.39 2.88 8.00
C ALA A 21 3.41 1.77 8.31
N SER A 22 2.98 0.55 8.64
CA SER A 22 3.84 -0.39 9.39
C SER A 22 3.86 -1.83 8.89
N ALA A 23 3.38 -2.14 7.69
CA ALA A 23 3.64 -3.45 7.09
C ALA A 23 5.10 -3.51 6.60
N LYS A 24 5.92 -4.39 7.18
CA LYS A 24 7.30 -4.64 6.74
C LYS A 24 7.29 -5.07 5.27
N LYS A 25 7.85 -4.23 4.39
CA LYS A 25 8.06 -4.51 2.97
C LYS A 25 8.97 -5.73 2.80
N SER A 26 8.42 -6.87 2.39
CA SER A 26 9.21 -8.04 2.01
C SER A 26 8.76 -8.55 0.65
N LEU A 27 9.69 -8.55 -0.31
CA LEU A 27 9.51 -9.19 -1.60
C LEU A 27 9.93 -10.66 -1.50
N ARG A 28 9.13 -11.54 -2.07
CA ARG A 28 9.51 -12.94 -2.36
C ARG A 28 9.21 -13.24 -3.82
N ILE A 29 10.11 -13.96 -4.46
CA ILE A 29 9.91 -14.46 -5.82
C ILE A 29 9.63 -15.95 -5.72
N GLU A 30 8.43 -16.37 -6.10
CA GLU A 30 8.00 -17.77 -6.07
C GLU A 30 7.28 -18.08 -7.38
N ASN A 31 7.66 -19.20 -8.03
CA ASN A 31 7.06 -19.66 -9.29
C ASN A 31 6.99 -18.57 -10.40
N GLY A 32 8.02 -17.71 -10.49
CA GLY A 32 8.06 -16.63 -11.47
C GLY A 32 7.09 -15.49 -11.20
N LYS A 33 6.69 -15.28 -9.94
CA LYS A 33 5.79 -14.20 -9.51
C LYS A 33 6.35 -13.44 -8.33
N CYS A 34 6.03 -12.15 -8.25
CA CYS A 34 6.33 -11.33 -7.09
C CYS A 34 5.22 -11.43 -6.05
N HIS A 35 5.58 -11.91 -4.85
CA HIS A 35 4.75 -11.83 -3.67
C HIS A 35 5.17 -10.60 -2.87
N TYR A 36 4.33 -9.57 -2.86
CA TYR A 36 4.64 -8.28 -2.26
C TYR A 36 3.40 -7.67 -1.61
N HIS A 37 3.50 -7.30 -0.33
CA HIS A 37 2.37 -6.74 0.45
C HIS A 37 1.07 -7.55 0.42
N GLY A 38 1.15 -8.88 0.30
CA GLY A 38 -0.04 -9.75 0.20
C GLY A 38 -0.63 -9.83 -1.21
N HIS A 39 -0.05 -9.15 -2.19
CA HIS A 39 -0.39 -9.25 -3.60
C HIS A 39 0.55 -10.22 -4.32
N VAL A 40 0.02 -10.89 -5.34
CA VAL A 40 0.77 -11.77 -6.24
C VAL A 40 0.71 -11.16 -7.63
N LEU A 41 1.86 -10.75 -8.15
CA LEU A 41 2.00 -10.09 -9.44
C LEU A 41 2.79 -10.98 -10.40
N ASN A 42 2.32 -11.10 -11.64
CA ASN A 42 3.10 -11.74 -12.70
C ASN A 42 4.28 -10.84 -13.11
N ASP A 43 5.29 -11.41 -13.78
CA ASP A 43 6.42 -10.62 -14.30
C ASP A 43 5.93 -9.50 -15.24
N GLY A 44 6.37 -8.26 -14.98
CA GLY A 44 5.93 -7.05 -15.68
C GLY A 44 4.56 -6.51 -15.26
N GLU A 45 3.80 -7.22 -14.42
CA GLU A 45 2.50 -6.75 -13.94
C GLU A 45 2.66 -5.55 -13.01
N THR A 46 1.73 -4.60 -13.14
CA THR A 46 1.69 -3.38 -12.35
C THR A 46 0.42 -3.31 -11.51
N HIS A 47 0.56 -2.97 -10.24
CA HIS A 47 -0.53 -2.81 -9.29
C HIS A 47 -0.51 -1.43 -8.64
N SER A 48 -1.61 -0.68 -8.78
CA SER A 48 -1.81 0.57 -8.07
C SER A 48 -2.42 0.29 -6.70
N ASN A 49 -1.64 0.56 -5.66
CA ASN A 49 -2.07 0.43 -4.29
C ASN A 49 -2.52 1.78 -3.72
N GLN A 50 -3.41 1.71 -2.75
CA GLN A 50 -3.96 2.86 -2.03
C GLN A 50 -3.13 3.20 -0.80
N CYS A 51 -2.67 2.17 -0.08
CA CYS A 51 -2.08 2.31 1.23
C CYS A 51 -0.97 1.25 1.41
N PRO A 52 0.31 1.63 1.30
CA PRO A 52 0.81 2.97 0.95
C PRO A 52 0.39 3.40 -0.47
N CYS A 53 0.29 4.72 -0.70
CA CYS A 53 -0.06 5.30 -1.99
C CYS A 53 1.10 5.15 -2.98
N GLU A 54 1.17 3.96 -3.58
CA GLU A 54 2.28 3.52 -4.40
C GLU A 54 1.76 2.70 -5.58
N ARG A 55 2.54 2.67 -6.66
CA ARG A 55 2.39 1.71 -7.75
C ARG A 55 3.58 0.76 -7.75
N TRP A 56 3.30 -0.52 -7.89
CA TRP A 56 4.30 -1.58 -7.85
C TRP A 56 4.35 -2.31 -9.17
N THR A 57 5.54 -2.44 -9.76
CA THR A 57 5.76 -3.25 -10.95
C THR A 57 6.71 -4.40 -10.64
N CYS A 58 6.26 -5.63 -10.89
CA CYS A 58 7.06 -6.83 -10.67
C CYS A 58 8.15 -6.97 -11.74
N ASN A 59 9.40 -7.18 -11.30
CA ASN A 59 10.51 -7.54 -12.16
C ASN A 59 11.18 -8.80 -11.59
N VAL A 60 10.77 -9.97 -12.11
CA VAL A 60 11.28 -11.27 -11.66
C VAL A 60 12.75 -11.43 -12.03
N LYS A 61 13.14 -10.93 -13.21
CA LYS A 61 14.52 -11.03 -13.73
C LYS A 61 15.52 -10.35 -12.80
N GLU A 62 15.18 -9.18 -12.28
CA GLU A 62 16.01 -8.43 -11.33
C GLU A 62 15.71 -8.78 -9.87
N SER A 63 14.76 -9.70 -9.62
CA SER A 63 14.27 -10.04 -8.28
C SER A 63 13.86 -8.80 -7.48
N ALA A 64 13.14 -7.89 -8.14
CA ALA A 64 12.83 -6.56 -7.63
C ALA A 64 11.35 -6.21 -7.80
N ILE A 65 10.89 -5.30 -6.96
CA ILE A 65 9.65 -4.55 -7.15
C ILE A 65 10.05 -3.10 -7.38
N ILE A 66 9.68 -2.58 -8.54
CA ILE A 66 9.81 -1.16 -8.84
C ILE A 66 8.65 -0.46 -8.14
N THR A 67 8.96 0.44 -7.22
CA THR A 67 7.97 1.18 -6.44
C THR A 67 7.96 2.63 -6.89
N GLU A 68 6.82 3.12 -7.35
CA GLU A 68 6.58 4.52 -7.64
C GLU A 68 5.64 5.08 -6.57
N GLY A 69 6.09 6.09 -5.84
CA GLY A 69 5.30 6.77 -4.82
C GLY A 69 5.02 8.22 -5.20
N CYS A 70 4.27 8.93 -4.35
CA CYS A 70 4.08 10.37 -4.48
C CYS A 70 5.39 11.12 -4.15
N THR A 71 5.59 12.31 -4.73
CA THR A 71 6.77 13.13 -4.38
C THR A 71 6.60 13.75 -2.99
N PRO A 72 7.68 14.19 -2.31
CA PRO A 72 7.59 14.84 -1.00
C PRO A 72 6.70 16.10 -0.98
N TYR A 73 6.52 16.75 -2.13
CA TYR A 73 5.63 17.92 -2.29
C TYR A 73 4.15 17.52 -2.42
N ASP A 74 3.86 16.26 -2.79
CA ASP A 74 2.53 15.70 -3.01
C ASP A 74 2.02 14.88 -1.80
N ALA A 75 2.82 14.83 -0.72
CA ALA A 75 2.60 13.99 0.45
C ALA A 75 1.40 14.40 1.33
N SER A 76 0.58 15.35 0.85
CA SER A 76 -0.74 15.59 1.42
C SER A 76 -1.63 14.40 1.03
N PHE A 77 -1.58 13.31 1.81
CA PHE A 77 -2.41 12.13 1.62
C PHE A 77 -3.90 12.54 1.63
N GLN A 78 -4.52 12.67 0.46
CA GLN A 78 -5.86 13.26 0.32
C GLN A 78 -6.99 12.24 0.14
N GLY A 79 -6.69 10.96 -0.02
CA GLY A 79 -7.72 9.94 -0.21
C GLY A 79 -7.36 8.65 0.52
N TYR A 80 -8.08 8.35 1.60
CA TYR A 80 -7.95 7.05 2.27
C TYR A 80 -8.49 5.90 1.43
N ASP A 81 -9.22 6.14 0.33
CA ASP A 81 -9.95 5.14 -0.47
C ASP A 81 -9.70 5.21 -1.99
N ILE A 82 -8.61 5.83 -2.43
CA ILE A 82 -8.30 5.99 -3.86
C ILE A 82 -6.91 5.41 -4.17
N PRO A 83 -6.73 4.59 -5.23
CA PRO A 83 -5.41 4.04 -5.56
C PRO A 83 -4.47 5.06 -6.22
N TYR A 84 -3.17 4.76 -6.22
CA TYR A 84 -2.17 5.53 -6.95
C TYR A 84 -2.53 5.65 -8.45
N PRO A 85 -2.36 6.81 -9.10
CA PRO A 85 -1.73 8.04 -8.60
C PRO A 85 -2.70 9.00 -7.89
N TRP A 86 -3.98 8.67 -7.81
CA TRP A 86 -5.02 9.62 -7.37
C TRP A 86 -5.06 9.83 -5.86
N CYS A 87 -4.45 8.95 -5.07
CA CYS A 87 -4.19 9.23 -3.65
C CYS A 87 -3.05 10.22 -3.40
N CYS A 88 -2.27 10.59 -4.43
CA CYS A 88 -1.30 11.66 -4.30
C CYS A 88 -2.03 13.01 -4.19
N GLY A 89 -1.63 13.83 -3.21
CA GLY A 89 -2.17 15.18 -3.06
C GLY A 89 -1.90 15.98 -4.34
N TYR A 90 -2.94 16.59 -4.89
CA TYR A 90 -2.93 17.28 -6.18
C TYR A 90 -1.64 18.05 -6.52
N VAL A 91 -0.98 17.64 -7.60
CA VAL A 91 -0.37 18.60 -8.54
C VAL A 91 -0.95 18.31 -9.91
N TYR A 92 -1.98 19.07 -10.29
CA TYR A 92 -2.26 19.31 -11.70
C TYR A 92 -1.04 20.01 -12.31
N LYS A 93 -0.22 19.30 -13.08
CA LYS A 93 0.56 19.88 -14.20
C LYS A 93 0.74 18.85 -15.30
#